data_AF-A0A917EAE6-F1
#
_entry.id   AF-A0A917EAE6-F1
#
_cell.length_a   1.000
_cell.length_b   1.000
_cell.length_c   1.000
_cell.angle_alpha   90.00
_cell.angle_beta   90.00
_cell.angle_gamma   90.00
#
_symmetry.space_group_name_H-M   'P 1'
#
loop_
_entity.id
_entity.type
_entity.pdbx_description
1 polymer ?
#
loop_
_entity_poly.entity_id
_entity_poly.type
_entity_poly.pdbx_seq_one_letter_code
_entity_poly.pdbx_strand_id
1 'polypeptide(L)'
;MLDATPYDFGLLTNRMHMAWLSHIGGRLKSDYRYSIGLVYNTFPWPTATDTQRDRISALAEAVLTARTNHPTSSLAQLYDPLTMPADLRAAHTALDRAVDRLYRAEPFTSDRDRVEHLFTRYAALVDPLATTGARANTRIARARAKATPA
;
A
#
# COMPACT_ATOMS: atom_id res chain seq x y z
N MET A 1 2.75 16.98 -10.60
CA MET A 1 3.96 16.29 -10.12
C MET A 1 4.87 16.17 -11.32
N LEU A 2 5.88 17.04 -11.43
CA LEU A 2 6.73 17.13 -12.63
C LEU A 2 7.85 16.06 -12.64
N ASP A 3 8.10 15.41 -11.49
CA ASP A 3 9.17 14.41 -11.29
C ASP A 3 8.63 13.05 -10.79
N ALA A 4 7.48 12.60 -11.30
CA ALA A 4 6.93 11.30 -10.88
C ALA A 4 7.83 10.14 -11.35
N THR A 5 8.20 9.27 -10.43
CA THR A 5 9.10 8.13 -10.69
C THR A 5 8.32 6.83 -10.92
N PRO A 6 8.94 5.78 -11.50
CA PRO A 6 8.34 4.45 -11.55
C PRO A 6 7.98 3.91 -10.16
N TYR A 7 8.73 4.29 -9.12
CA TYR A 7 8.41 3.97 -7.73
C TYR A 7 7.05 4.56 -7.31
N ASP A 8 6.79 5.84 -7.62
CA ASP A 8 5.51 6.49 -7.31
C ASP A 8 4.36 5.80 -8.05
N PHE A 9 4.56 5.46 -9.33
CA PHE A 9 3.59 4.69 -10.10
C PHE A 9 3.30 3.32 -9.46
N GLY A 10 4.34 2.61 -9.02
CA GLY A 10 4.19 1.33 -8.32
C GLY A 10 3.42 1.47 -7.01
N LEU A 11 3.63 2.57 -6.27
CA LEU A 11 2.92 2.82 -5.02
C LEU A 11 1.46 3.25 -5.19
N LEU A 12 1.10 3.87 -6.30
CA LEU A 12 -0.27 4.31 -6.55
C LEU A 12 -1.14 3.26 -7.25
N THR A 13 -0.52 2.26 -7.89
CA THR A 13 -1.24 1.23 -8.67
C THR A 13 -1.39 -0.12 -7.98
N ASN A 14 -0.72 -0.33 -6.84
CA ASN A 14 -0.83 -1.57 -6.08
C ASN A 14 -2.12 -1.68 -5.25
N ARG A 15 -2.35 -2.88 -4.75
CA ARG A 15 -3.51 -3.26 -3.95
C ARG A 15 -3.60 -2.60 -2.57
N MET A 16 -2.50 -2.23 -1.93
CA MET A 16 -2.53 -1.44 -0.68
C MET A 16 -3.16 -0.07 -0.91
N HIS A 17 -2.77 0.62 -1.98
CA HIS A 17 -3.34 1.91 -2.31
C HIS A 17 -4.81 1.79 -2.74
N MET A 18 -5.16 0.74 -3.50
CA MET A 18 -6.56 0.48 -3.84
C MET A 18 -7.42 0.16 -2.60
N ALA A 19 -6.88 -0.57 -1.62
CA ALA A 19 -7.57 -0.82 -0.36
C ALA A 19 -7.84 0.48 0.41
N TRP A 20 -6.87 1.40 0.46
CA TRP A 20 -7.06 2.73 1.04
C TRP A 20 -8.09 3.57 0.29
N LEU A 21 -7.95 3.68 -1.04
CA LEU A 21 -8.89 4.38 -1.91
C LEU A 21 -10.32 3.86 -1.72
N SER A 22 -10.50 2.55 -1.61
CA SER A 22 -11.84 1.97 -1.50
C SER A 22 -12.57 2.29 -0.21
N HIS A 23 -11.83 2.56 0.88
CA HIS A 23 -12.37 2.85 2.21
C HIS A 23 -12.45 4.35 2.53
N ILE A 24 -11.46 5.14 2.11
CA ILE A 24 -11.35 6.57 2.44
C ILE A 24 -11.77 7.46 1.28
N GLY A 25 -11.63 6.97 0.05
CA GLY A 25 -11.97 7.72 -1.14
C GLY A 25 -13.47 8.03 -1.23
N GLY A 26 -13.78 9.07 -1.98
CA GLY A 26 -15.16 9.38 -2.31
C GLY A 26 -15.76 8.32 -3.23
N ARG A 27 -17.09 8.37 -3.37
CA ARG A 27 -17.82 7.59 -4.38
C ARG A 27 -18.73 8.50 -5.19
N LEU A 28 -18.90 8.17 -6.47
CA LEU A 28 -20.04 8.65 -7.25
C LEU A 28 -20.96 7.46 -7.47
N LYS A 29 -22.09 7.44 -6.76
CA LYS A 29 -22.87 6.20 -6.57
C LYS A 29 -21.97 5.11 -5.97
N SER A 30 -21.60 4.11 -6.76
CA SER A 30 -20.70 3.02 -6.35
C SER A 30 -19.29 3.14 -6.95
N ASP A 31 -19.08 4.04 -7.90
CA ASP A 31 -17.80 4.18 -8.61
C ASP A 31 -16.78 4.93 -7.75
N TYR A 32 -15.51 4.54 -7.86
CA TYR A 32 -14.42 5.19 -7.14
C TYR A 32 -14.26 6.64 -7.60
N ARG A 33 -14.20 7.57 -6.64
CA ARG A 33 -13.82 8.96 -6.88
C ARG A 33 -12.53 9.28 -6.15
N TYR A 34 -11.45 9.35 -6.93
CA TYR A 34 -10.13 9.72 -6.42
C TYR A 34 -10.10 11.20 -6.04
N SER A 35 -9.46 11.52 -4.91
CA SER A 35 -9.23 12.89 -4.46
C SER A 35 -7.83 13.00 -3.87
N ILE A 36 -7.09 14.02 -4.29
CA ILE A 36 -5.75 14.28 -3.77
C ILE A 36 -5.80 14.52 -2.26
N GLY A 37 -6.73 15.37 -1.79
CA GLY A 37 -6.85 15.74 -0.39
C GLY A 37 -7.28 14.60 0.54
N LEU A 38 -8.15 13.69 0.07
CA LEU A 38 -8.68 12.61 0.90
C LEU A 38 -7.91 11.30 0.77
N VAL A 39 -7.34 11.00 -0.40
CA VAL A 39 -6.71 9.71 -0.68
C VAL A 39 -5.20 9.85 -0.68
N TYR A 40 -4.65 10.66 -1.59
CA TYR A 40 -3.20 10.77 -1.78
C TYR A 40 -2.51 11.36 -0.55
N ASN A 41 -3.00 12.51 -0.07
CA ASN A 41 -2.38 13.24 1.04
C ASN A 41 -2.47 12.51 2.38
N THR A 42 -3.48 11.65 2.55
CA THR A 42 -3.70 10.89 3.79
C THR A 42 -3.13 9.47 3.71
N PHE A 43 -2.68 9.03 2.54
CA PHE A 43 -2.18 7.67 2.34
C PHE A 43 -0.97 7.43 3.25
N PRO A 44 -0.99 6.39 4.11
CA PRO A 44 0.11 6.11 5.03
C PRO A 44 1.33 5.52 4.32
N TRP A 45 2.11 6.34 3.61
CA TRP A 45 3.24 5.91 2.79
C TRP A 45 4.20 4.96 3.53
N PRO A 46 4.70 3.90 2.88
CA PRO A 46 5.66 3.00 3.48
C PRO A 46 7.04 3.64 3.54
N THR A 47 7.90 3.12 4.43
CA THR A 47 9.32 3.48 4.44
C THR A 47 10.07 2.43 3.63
N ALA A 48 10.95 2.88 2.72
CA ALA A 48 11.72 1.98 1.85
C ALA A 48 13.20 2.40 1.82
N THR A 49 14.10 1.43 1.70
CA THR A 49 15.51 1.65 1.35
C THR A 49 15.66 1.89 -0.16
N ASP A 50 16.83 2.38 -0.61
CA ASP A 50 17.10 2.54 -2.05
C ASP A 50 16.90 1.24 -2.82
N THR A 51 17.45 0.13 -2.34
CA THR A 51 17.28 -1.18 -2.97
C THR A 51 15.81 -1.62 -3.06
N GLN A 52 15.00 -1.30 -2.06
CA GLN A 52 13.56 -1.57 -2.08
C GLN A 52 12.83 -0.67 -3.08
N ARG A 53 13.21 0.60 -3.17
CA ARG A 53 12.70 1.54 -4.18
C ARG A 53 13.00 1.04 -5.59
N ASP A 54 14.25 0.69 -5.87
CA ASP A 54 14.69 0.18 -7.18
C ASP A 54 13.92 -1.08 -7.57
N ARG A 55 13.73 -1.99 -6.61
CA ARG A 55 12.94 -3.21 -6.83
C ARG A 55 11.50 -2.90 -7.19
N ILE A 56 10.87 -1.95 -6.51
CA ILE A 56 9.49 -1.54 -6.81
C ILE A 56 9.41 -0.83 -8.16
N SER A 57 10.36 0.06 -8.47
CA SER A 57 10.48 0.71 -9.78
C SER A 57 10.54 -0.32 -10.92
N ALA A 58 11.41 -1.33 -10.80
CA ALA A 58 11.52 -2.39 -11.81
C ALA A 58 10.22 -3.21 -11.97
N LEU A 59 9.52 -3.50 -10.87
CA LEU A 59 8.21 -4.18 -10.93
C LEU A 59 7.13 -3.29 -11.54
N ALA A 60 7.19 -1.99 -11.29
CA ALA A 60 6.27 -1.02 -11.84
C ALA A 60 6.49 -0.85 -13.35
N GLU A 61 7.74 -0.85 -13.81
CA GLU A 61 8.09 -0.93 -15.22
C GLU A 61 7.60 -2.24 -15.85
N ALA A 62 7.71 -3.38 -15.16
CA ALA A 62 7.17 -4.64 -15.66
C ALA A 62 5.64 -4.58 -15.88
N VAL A 63 4.89 -3.85 -15.03
CA VAL A 63 3.46 -3.58 -15.24
C VAL A 63 3.24 -2.73 -16.50
N LEU A 64 4.07 -1.72 -16.74
CA LEU A 64 3.99 -0.89 -17.96
C LEU A 64 4.31 -1.72 -19.21
N THR A 65 5.37 -2.52 -19.18
CA THR A 65 5.74 -3.44 -20.25
C THR A 65 4.63 -4.45 -20.55
N ALA A 66 4.01 -5.04 -19.51
CA ALA A 66 2.87 -5.93 -19.69
C ALA A 66 1.72 -5.24 -20.42
N ARG A 67 1.43 -3.96 -20.13
CA ARG A 67 0.40 -3.20 -20.87
C ARG A 67 0.79 -3.03 -22.34
N THR A 68 2.06 -2.74 -22.65
CA THR A 68 2.51 -2.53 -24.04
C THR A 68 2.45 -3.78 -24.90
N ASN A 69 2.44 -4.97 -24.29
CA ASN A 69 2.25 -6.24 -25.00
C ASN A 69 0.84 -6.41 -25.59
N HIS A 70 -0.12 -5.55 -25.21
CA HIS A 70 -1.51 -5.61 -25.64
C HIS A 70 -1.95 -4.29 -26.34
N PRO A 71 -1.31 -3.88 -27.45
CA PRO A 71 -1.45 -2.53 -28.02
C PRO A 71 -2.84 -2.22 -28.59
N THR A 72 -3.65 -3.24 -28.88
CA THR A 72 -5.03 -3.09 -29.39
C THR A 72 -6.07 -3.02 -28.29
N SER A 73 -5.69 -3.27 -27.03
CA SER A 73 -6.59 -3.22 -25.88
C SER A 73 -6.56 -1.85 -25.22
N SER A 74 -7.74 -1.29 -24.92
CA SER A 74 -7.86 -0.13 -24.06
C SER A 74 -7.54 -0.47 -22.60
N LEU A 75 -7.21 0.53 -21.78
CA LEU A 75 -7.00 0.32 -20.34
C LEU A 75 -8.25 -0.27 -19.65
N ALA A 76 -9.46 0.08 -20.10
CA ALA A 76 -10.68 -0.50 -19.56
C ALA A 76 -10.72 -2.02 -19.78
N GLN A 77 -10.37 -2.49 -20.98
CA GLN A 77 -10.31 -3.92 -21.31
C GLN A 77 -9.19 -4.65 -20.57
N LEU A 78 -8.03 -4.00 -20.41
CA LEU A 78 -6.89 -4.58 -19.68
C LEU A 78 -7.14 -4.72 -18.18
N TYR A 79 -8.00 -3.87 -17.60
CA TYR A 79 -8.30 -3.86 -16.17
C TYR A 79 -9.67 -4.43 -15.81
N ASP A 80 -10.41 -4.97 -16.78
CA ASP A 80 -11.60 -5.77 -16.49
C ASP A 80 -11.19 -7.02 -15.66
N PRO A 81 -11.77 -7.24 -14.48
CA PRO A 81 -11.40 -8.36 -13.62
C PRO A 81 -11.51 -9.75 -14.28
N LEU A 82 -12.45 -9.92 -15.21
CA LEU A 82 -12.73 -11.18 -15.89
C LEU A 82 -11.81 -11.42 -17.09
N THR A 83 -11.36 -10.36 -17.77
CA THR A 83 -10.57 -10.48 -19.00
C THR A 83 -9.13 -9.96 -18.88
N MET A 84 -8.70 -9.45 -17.71
CA MET A 84 -7.33 -8.97 -17.51
C MET A 84 -6.32 -10.07 -17.89
N PRO A 85 -5.39 -9.78 -18.83
CA PRO A 85 -4.37 -10.73 -19.27
C PRO A 85 -3.52 -11.29 -18.13
N ALA A 86 -3.12 -12.56 -18.28
CA ALA A 86 -2.41 -13.29 -17.23
C ALA A 86 -1.04 -12.68 -16.89
N ASP A 87 -0.32 -12.15 -17.88
CA ASP A 87 0.97 -11.47 -17.70
C ASP A 87 0.82 -10.18 -16.90
N LEU A 88 -0.19 -9.35 -17.23
CA LEU A 88 -0.51 -8.14 -16.49
C LEU A 88 -0.93 -8.44 -15.03
N ARG A 89 -1.75 -9.48 -14.84
CA ARG A 89 -2.16 -9.93 -13.50
C ARG A 89 -0.96 -10.42 -12.67
N ALA A 90 -0.05 -11.16 -13.29
CA ALA A 90 1.17 -11.64 -12.64
C ALA A 90 2.08 -10.47 -12.25
N ALA A 91 2.24 -9.46 -13.12
CA ALA A 91 3.01 -8.25 -12.85
C ALA A 91 2.46 -7.48 -11.64
N HIS A 92 1.15 -7.25 -11.59
CA HIS A 92 0.50 -6.63 -10.42
C HIS A 92 0.66 -7.46 -9.15
N THR A 93 0.47 -8.78 -9.23
CA THR A 93 0.65 -9.68 -8.06
C THR A 93 2.07 -9.61 -7.50
N ALA A 94 3.08 -9.49 -8.37
CA ALA A 94 4.47 -9.35 -7.96
C ALA A 94 4.74 -7.98 -7.30
N LEU A 95 4.20 -6.90 -7.88
CA LEU A 95 4.26 -5.55 -7.33
C LEU A 95 3.58 -5.47 -5.96
N ASP A 96 2.35 -5.97 -5.83
CA ASP A 96 1.57 -6.00 -4.60
C ASP A 96 2.34 -6.69 -3.48
N ARG A 97 2.90 -7.88 -3.75
CA ARG A 97 3.71 -8.63 -2.77
C ARG A 97 4.96 -7.86 -2.34
N ALA A 98 5.57 -7.09 -3.23
CA ALA A 98 6.74 -6.28 -2.89
C ALA A 98 6.35 -5.09 -2.01
N VAL A 99 5.24 -4.42 -2.32
CA VAL A 99 4.73 -3.30 -1.53
C VAL A 99 4.21 -3.74 -0.17
N ASP A 100 3.44 -4.84 -0.10
CA ASP A 100 2.95 -5.42 1.15
C ASP A 100 4.10 -5.67 2.14
N ARG A 101 5.26 -6.16 1.65
CA ARG A 101 6.46 -6.39 2.46
C ARG A 101 7.13 -5.13 3.00
N LEU A 102 6.82 -3.94 2.47
CA LEU A 102 7.28 -2.69 3.07
C LEU A 102 6.49 -2.33 4.34
N TYR A 103 5.28 -2.86 4.49
CA TYR A 103 4.43 -2.58 5.64
C TYR A 103 4.66 -3.55 6.79
N ARG A 104 4.75 -4.86 6.49
CA ARG A 104 5.10 -5.90 7.47
C ARG A 104 5.60 -7.17 6.78
N ALA A 105 6.20 -8.08 7.55
CA ALA A 105 6.73 -9.33 7.03
C ALA A 105 5.61 -10.36 6.74
N GLU A 106 4.57 -10.37 7.57
CA GLU A 106 3.44 -11.28 7.45
C GLU A 106 2.55 -10.92 6.26
N PRO A 107 2.17 -11.91 5.42
CA PRO A 107 1.26 -11.65 4.31
C PRO A 107 -0.07 -11.02 4.76
N PHE A 108 -0.64 -10.18 3.90
CA PHE A 108 -2.01 -9.71 4.07
C PHE A 108 -2.98 -10.71 3.47
N THR A 109 -3.98 -11.09 4.24
CA THR A 109 -4.96 -12.13 3.83
C THR A 109 -6.17 -11.55 3.10
N SER A 110 -6.46 -10.25 3.29
CA SER A 110 -7.59 -9.57 2.69
C SER A 110 -7.37 -8.05 2.59
N ASP A 111 -8.21 -7.35 1.83
CA ASP A 111 -8.16 -5.89 1.76
C ASP A 111 -8.59 -5.22 3.07
N ARG A 112 -9.42 -5.91 3.87
CA ARG A 112 -9.75 -5.48 5.24
C ARG A 112 -8.51 -5.47 6.14
N ASP A 113 -7.73 -6.54 6.12
CA ASP A 113 -6.48 -6.66 6.90
C ASP A 113 -5.46 -5.57 6.48
N ARG A 114 -5.38 -5.26 5.18
CA ARG A 114 -4.60 -4.12 4.68
C ARG A 114 -5.06 -2.80 5.29
N VAL A 115 -6.36 -2.53 5.26
CA VAL A 115 -6.94 -1.28 5.76
C VAL A 115 -6.78 -1.12 7.25
N GLU A 116 -7.00 -2.18 8.04
CA GLU A 116 -6.78 -2.16 9.49
C GLU A 116 -5.33 -1.81 9.84
N HIS A 117 -4.37 -2.37 9.09
CA HIS A 117 -2.95 -2.01 9.24
C HIS A 117 -2.68 -0.56 8.84
N LEU A 118 -3.22 -0.09 7.71
CA LEU A 118 -3.05 1.29 7.24
C LEU A 118 -3.64 2.30 8.23
N PHE A 119 -4.80 2.04 8.83
CA PHE A 119 -5.35 2.91 9.88
C PHE A 119 -4.45 3.00 11.11
N THR A 120 -3.90 1.87 11.55
CA THR A 120 -2.94 1.86 12.66
C THR A 120 -1.71 2.71 12.33
N ARG A 121 -1.19 2.61 11.10
CA ARG A 121 -0.07 3.43 10.63
C ARG A 121 -0.45 4.91 10.52
N TYR A 122 -1.63 5.22 9.98
CA TYR A 122 -2.14 6.58 9.86
C TYR A 122 -2.25 7.25 11.23
N ALA A 123 -2.85 6.58 12.22
CA ALA A 123 -2.97 7.11 13.57
C ALA A 123 -1.60 7.44 14.18
N ALA A 124 -0.58 6.60 13.94
CA ALA A 124 0.78 6.85 14.39
C ALA A 124 1.46 8.05 13.70
N LEU A 125 1.07 8.38 12.46
CA LEU A 125 1.59 9.53 11.72
C LEU A 125 0.91 10.83 12.15
N VAL A 126 -0.39 10.78 12.47
CA VAL A 126 -1.17 11.95 12.91
C VAL A 126 -0.93 12.30 14.38
N ASP A 127 -0.75 11.29 15.24
CA ASP A 127 -0.43 11.47 16.66
C ASP A 127 0.80 10.63 17.06
N PRO A 128 2.01 11.10 16.71
CA PRO A 128 3.24 10.40 17.03
C PRO A 128 3.54 10.38 18.52
N LEU A 129 3.04 11.35 19.30
CA LEU A 129 3.31 11.48 20.74
C LEU A 129 2.48 10.49 21.56
N ALA A 130 1.18 10.34 21.26
CA ALA A 130 0.35 9.33 21.93
C ALA A 130 0.85 7.90 21.63
N THR A 131 1.27 7.65 20.38
CA THR A 131 1.77 6.33 19.97
C THR A 131 3.11 5.98 20.62
N THR A 132 4.04 6.94 20.69
CA THR A 132 5.35 6.75 21.33
C THR A 132 5.21 6.55 22.84
N GLY A 133 4.33 7.33 23.49
CA GLY A 133 4.02 7.19 24.91
C GLY A 133 3.43 5.81 25.26
N ALA A 134 2.50 5.29 24.45
CA ALA A 134 1.91 3.97 24.66
C ALA A 134 2.95 2.83 24.57
N ARG A 135 3.89 2.91 23.63
CA ARG A 135 4.99 1.93 23.49
C ARG A 135 5.97 1.98 24.67
N ALA A 136 6.31 3.18 25.14
CA ALA A 136 7.16 3.36 26.32
C ALA A 136 6.51 2.76 27.58
N ASN A 137 5.22 3.03 27.79
CA ASN A 137 4.46 2.51 28.94
C ASN A 137 4.37 0.98 28.93
N THR A 138 4.16 0.37 27.76
CA THR A 138 4.12 -1.11 27.63
C THR A 138 5.48 -1.75 27.95
N ARG A 139 6.59 -1.11 27.53
CA ARG A 139 7.94 -1.56 27.86
C ARG A 139 8.21 -1.48 29.37
N ILE A 140 7.83 -0.38 30.01
CA ILE A 140 7.97 -0.20 31.46
C ILE A 140 7.12 -1.22 32.23
N ALA A 141 5.88 -1.47 31.80
CA ALA A 141 4.99 -2.46 32.41
C ALA A 141 5.57 -3.89 32.32
N ARG A 142 6.10 -4.28 31.15
CA ARG A 142 6.78 -5.59 30.97
C ARG A 142 8.05 -5.71 31.79
N ALA A 143 8.86 -4.65 31.88
CA ALA A 143 10.06 -4.63 32.71
C ALA A 143 9.74 -4.79 34.20
N ARG A 144 8.68 -4.12 34.68
CA ARG A 144 8.18 -4.26 36.06
C ARG A 144 7.67 -5.67 36.35
N ALA A 145 6.89 -6.26 35.44
CA ALA A 145 6.38 -7.63 35.60
C ALA A 145 7.49 -8.70 35.64
N LYS A 146 8.63 -8.45 34.98
CA LYS A 146 9.81 -9.34 35.02
C LYS A 146 10.67 -9.14 36.28
N ALA A 147 10.53 -8.00 36.96
CA ALA A 147 11.33 -7.64 38.12
C ALA A 147 10.68 -8.01 39.47
N THR A 148 9.42 -8.47 39.47
CA THR A 148 8.77 -9.00 40.68
C THR A 148 9.18 -10.46 40.87
N PRO A 149 9.98 -10.82 41.89
CA PRO A 149 10.23 -12.21 42.22
C PRO A 149 8.98 -12.83 42.86
N ALA A 150 8.80 -14.14 42.66
CA ALA A 150 7.75 -14.94 43.28
C ALA A 150 7.88 -14.99 44.81
#